data_AF-A0A2V2MTM1-F1
#
_entry.id   AF-A0A2V2MTM1-F1
#
_cell.length_a   1.000
_cell.length_b   1.000
_cell.length_c   1.000
_cell.angle_alpha   90.00
_cell.angle_beta   90.00
_cell.angle_gamma   90.00
#
_symmetry.space_group_name_H-M   'P 1'
#
loop_
_entity.id
_entity.type
_entity.pdbx_description
1 polymer ?
#
loop_
_entity_poly.entity_id
_entity_poly.type
_entity_poly.pdbx_seq_one_letter_code
_entity_poly.pdbx_strand_id
1 'polypeptide(L)'
;MKSIPILREPNSDKAYVECASGKLPVHTRCSYCLHCKGIQVGARVMPSPYEMAFSQIKGSSAPPETLMEAAMQFNSLVRDGSAISCDDDNGQGYTPRFGSRL
;
A
#
# COMPACT_ATOMS: atom_id res chain seq x y z
N MET A 1 -14.83 2.88 1.63
CA MET A 1 -13.82 2.13 0.84
C MET A 1 -13.85 2.58 -0.61
N LYS A 2 -12.79 3.28 -1.01
CA LYS A 2 -12.59 3.81 -2.37
C LYS A 2 -11.54 2.99 -3.11
N SER A 3 -11.74 2.81 -4.41
CA SER A 3 -10.77 2.18 -5.30
C SER A 3 -10.00 3.29 -6.02
N ILE A 4 -8.69 3.39 -5.78
CA ILE A 4 -7.82 4.40 -6.37
C ILE A 4 -7.01 3.77 -7.50
N PRO A 5 -7.16 4.19 -8.76
CA PRO A 5 -6.49 3.55 -9.89
C PRO A 5 -4.97 3.69 -9.80
N ILE A 6 -4.26 2.61 -10.14
CA ILE A 6 -2.80 2.60 -10.22
C ILE A 6 -2.38 3.13 -11.60
N LEU A 7 -1.77 4.30 -11.62
CA LEU A 7 -1.20 4.94 -12.79
C LEU A 7 0.23 4.45 -12.99
N ARG A 8 0.50 3.79 -14.11
CA ARG A 8 1.84 3.28 -14.44
C ARG A 8 2.51 4.20 -15.43
N GLU A 9 3.79 4.49 -15.21
CA GLU A 9 4.59 5.18 -16.22
C GLU A 9 4.97 4.22 -17.35
N PRO A 10 4.80 4.62 -18.62
CA PRO A 10 5.20 3.77 -19.74
C PRO A 10 6.71 3.54 -19.69
N ASN A 11 7.13 2.30 -19.95
CA ASN A 11 8.54 1.88 -19.91
C ASN A 11 9.22 2.02 -18.54
N SER A 12 8.47 1.99 -17.44
CA SER A 12 9.01 2.02 -16.08
C SER A 12 8.21 1.14 -15.12
N ASP A 13 8.85 0.60 -14.09
CA ASP A 13 8.20 -0.06 -12.96
C ASP A 13 7.54 0.94 -11.98
N LYS A 14 7.60 2.24 -12.29
CA LYS A 14 7.00 3.27 -11.44
C LYS A 14 5.48 3.25 -11.54
N ALA A 15 4.86 3.05 -10.39
CA ALA A 15 3.43 3.09 -10.18
C ALA A 15 3.06 4.21 -9.21
N TYR A 16 2.02 4.97 -9.54
CA TYR A 16 1.51 6.11 -8.77
C TYR A 16 0.01 6.00 -8.54
N VAL A 17 -0.47 6.69 -7.51
CA VAL A 17 -1.88 6.91 -7.25
C VAL A 17 -2.12 8.40 -6.98
N GLU A 18 -3.27 8.90 -7.42
CA GLU A 18 -3.77 10.21 -7.01
C GLU A 18 -4.61 10.04 -5.75
N CYS A 19 -4.12 10.55 -4.62
CA CYS A 19 -4.81 10.50 -3.34
C CYS A 19 -5.04 11.92 -2.78
N ALA A 20 -5.65 12.06 -1.61
CA ALA A 20 -5.88 13.37 -1.00
C ALA A 20 -4.58 14.13 -0.68
N SER A 21 -3.45 13.45 -0.50
CA SER A 21 -2.11 14.06 -0.39
C SER A 21 -1.42 14.29 -1.75
N GLY A 22 -2.13 14.14 -2.87
CA GLY A 22 -1.62 14.27 -4.22
C GLY A 22 -1.07 12.97 -4.80
N LYS A 23 -0.21 13.11 -5.82
CA LYS A 23 0.44 12.00 -6.54
C LYS A 23 1.46 11.31 -5.64
N LEU A 24 1.18 10.06 -5.24
CA LEU A 24 2.07 9.28 -4.39
C LEU A 24 2.56 8.01 -5.08
N PRO A 25 3.83 7.62 -4.86
CA PRO A 25 4.35 6.35 -5.34
C PRO A 25 3.71 5.17 -4.60
N VAL A 26 3.27 4.17 -5.34
CA VAL A 26 2.55 3.00 -4.80
C VAL A 26 3.46 2.15 -3.93
N HIS A 27 4.66 1.84 -4.41
CA HIS A 27 5.59 0.91 -3.75
C HIS A 27 6.19 1.42 -2.43
N THR A 28 6.35 2.73 -2.26
CA THR A 28 7.07 3.31 -1.11
C THR A 28 6.22 4.18 -0.19
N ARG A 29 5.10 4.73 -0.68
CA ARG A 29 4.16 5.51 0.14
C ARG A 29 2.86 4.77 0.35
N CYS A 30 2.20 4.35 -0.72
CA CYS A 30 0.87 3.73 -0.59
C CYS A 30 0.91 2.41 0.20
N SER A 31 1.94 1.60 0.00
CA SER A 31 2.25 0.38 0.78
C SER A 31 2.29 0.60 2.29
N TYR A 32 2.92 1.70 2.72
CA TYR A 32 3.09 2.07 4.12
C TYR A 32 1.95 2.94 4.66
N CYS A 33 0.93 3.24 3.85
CA CYS A 33 -0.20 4.04 4.29
C CYS A 33 -1.13 3.21 5.20
N LEU A 34 -1.51 3.75 6.34
CA LEU A 34 -2.46 3.15 7.28
C LEU A 34 -3.79 2.83 6.58
N HIS A 35 -4.20 3.69 5.65
CA HIS A 35 -5.44 3.60 4.90
C HIS A 35 -5.44 2.61 3.73
N CYS A 36 -4.28 2.03 3.41
CA CYS A 36 -4.16 1.05 2.32
C CYS A 36 -4.60 -0.33 2.83
N LYS A 37 -5.83 -0.72 2.50
CA LYS A 37 -6.42 -2.01 2.92
C LYS A 37 -6.11 -3.16 1.99
N GLY A 38 -5.69 -2.85 0.77
CA GLY A 38 -5.36 -3.88 -0.20
C GLY A 38 -5.20 -3.37 -1.61
N ILE A 39 -5.09 -4.32 -2.53
CA ILE A 39 -4.90 -4.09 -3.95
C ILE A 39 -5.98 -4.86 -4.70
N GLN A 40 -6.63 -4.20 -5.64
CA GLN A 40 -7.62 -4.81 -6.51
C GLN A 40 -6.92 -5.56 -7.64
N VAL A 41 -7.03 -6.88 -7.63
CA VAL A 41 -6.47 -7.80 -8.64
C VAL A 41 -7.63 -8.51 -9.33
N GLY A 42 -7.90 -8.11 -10.58
CA GLY A 42 -9.10 -8.54 -11.29
C GLY A 42 -10.38 -8.16 -10.53
N ALA A 43 -11.18 -9.17 -10.19
CA ALA A 43 -12.45 -9.00 -9.45
C ALA A 43 -12.30 -9.06 -7.92
N ARG A 44 -11.10 -9.29 -7.39
CA ARG A 44 -10.86 -9.50 -5.95
C ARG A 44 -10.03 -8.38 -5.36
N VAL A 45 -10.25 -8.09 -4.08
CA VAL A 45 -9.36 -7.23 -3.28
C VAL A 45 -8.45 -8.14 -2.46
N MET A 46 -7.16 -8.11 -2.77
CA MET A 46 -6.13 -8.81 -2.02
C MET A 46 -5.71 -7.93 -0.83
N PRO A 47 -5.69 -8.45 0.41
CA PRO A 47 -5.38 -7.65 1.59
C PRO A 47 -3.94 -7.11 1.53
N SER A 48 -3.70 -5.96 2.15
CA SER A 48 -2.37 -5.37 2.22
C SER A 48 -1.41 -6.26 3.04
N PRO A 49 -0.31 -6.78 2.45
CA PRO A 49 0.69 -7.53 3.21
C PRO A 49 1.29 -6.73 4.36
N TYR A 50 1.41 -5.41 4.19
CA TYR A 50 1.87 -4.51 5.24
C TYR A 50 0.85 -4.34 6.38
N GLU A 51 -0.45 -4.47 6.12
CA GLU A 51 -1.47 -4.45 7.16
C GLU A 51 -1.43 -5.76 7.96
N MET A 52 -1.27 -6.88 7.26
CA MET A 52 -1.08 -8.19 7.89
C MET A 52 0.22 -8.26 8.70
N ALA A 53 1.30 -7.65 8.21
CA ALA A 53 2.54 -7.53 8.97
C ALA A 53 2.33 -6.67 10.22
N PHE A 54 1.62 -5.55 10.09
CA PHE A 54 1.34 -4.63 11.19
C PHE A 54 0.47 -5.25 12.29
N SER A 55 -0.56 -6.03 11.93
CA SER A 55 -1.42 -6.69 12.92
C SER A 55 -0.71 -7.75 13.76
N GLN A 56 0.43 -8.26 13.28
CA GLN A 56 1.26 -9.22 14.01
C GLN A 56 2.27 -8.57 14.95
N ILE A 57 2.43 -7.24 14.90
CA ILE A 57 3.35 -6.50 15.77
C ILE A 57 2.73 -6.40 17.17
N LYS A 58 3.33 -7.08 18.15
CA LYS A 58 3.00 -6.93 19.59
C LYS A 58 3.81 -5.83 20.31
N GLY A 59 4.51 -4.96 19.56
CA GLY A 59 5.43 -3.94 20.07
C GLY A 59 5.54 -2.70 19.15
N SER A 60 6.70 -2.02 19.15
CA SER A 60 6.89 -0.75 18.40
C SER A 60 7.48 -0.89 17.00
N SER A 61 7.87 -2.10 16.56
CA SER A 61 8.42 -2.34 15.23
C SER A 61 8.12 -3.75 14.69
N ALA A 62 7.92 -3.86 13.38
CA ALA A 62 7.90 -5.14 12.70
C ALA A 62 9.33 -5.67 12.52
N PRO A 63 9.55 -6.99 12.59
CA PRO A 63 10.82 -7.60 12.19
C PRO A 63 11.15 -7.23 10.73
N PRO A 64 12.42 -6.91 10.40
CA PRO A 64 12.82 -6.55 9.04
C PRO A 64 12.48 -7.61 7.99
N GLU A 65 12.58 -8.89 8.36
CA GLU A 65 12.23 -10.02 7.49
C GLU A 65 10.74 -10.01 7.09
N THR A 66 9.85 -9.70 8.04
CA THR A 66 8.40 -9.58 7.81
C THR A 66 8.10 -8.42 6.87
N LEU A 67 8.81 -7.29 7.01
CA LEU A 67 8.66 -6.14 6.12
C LEU A 67 9.20 -6.43 4.72
N MET A 68 10.31 -7.17 4.59
CA MET A 68 10.84 -7.59 3.30
C MET A 68 9.87 -8.54 2.58
N GLU A 69 9.30 -9.51 3.30
CA GLU A 69 8.29 -10.42 2.74
C GLU A 69 7.03 -9.65 2.30
N ALA A 70 6.54 -8.76 3.15
CA ALA A 70 5.41 -7.89 2.82
C ALA A 70 5.70 -7.02 1.57
N ALA A 71 6.93 -6.51 1.43
CA ALA A 71 7.34 -5.74 0.28
C ALA A 71 7.31 -6.56 -1.01
N MET A 72 7.85 -7.78 -1.00
CA MET A 72 7.85 -8.68 -2.16
C MET A 72 6.41 -9.02 -2.58
N GLN A 73 5.56 -9.42 -1.63
CA GLN A 73 4.17 -9.74 -1.89
C GLN A 73 3.41 -8.52 -2.43
N PHE A 74 3.57 -7.35 -1.81
CA PHE A 74 2.92 -6.12 -2.25
C PHE A 74 3.36 -5.74 -3.67
N ASN A 75 4.64 -5.85 -4.00
CA ASN A 75 5.14 -5.57 -5.34
C ASN A 75 4.53 -6.50 -6.40
N SER A 76 4.37 -7.79 -6.09
CA SER A 76 3.68 -8.73 -6.97
C SER A 76 2.21 -8.33 -7.18
N LEU A 77 1.51 -8.01 -6.09
CA LEU A 77 0.11 -7.58 -6.17
C LEU A 77 -0.06 -6.29 -6.96
N VAL A 78 0.86 -5.33 -6.82
CA VAL A 78 0.84 -4.07 -7.59
C VAL A 78 1.08 -4.34 -9.07
N ARG A 79 1.95 -5.29 -9.42
CA ARG A 79 2.19 -5.68 -10.81
C ARG A 79 0.90 -6.15 -11.48
N ASP A 80 0.17 -7.04 -10.81
CA ASP A 80 -1.05 -7.68 -11.34
C ASP A 80 -2.33 -6.88 -11.07
N GLY A 81 -2.27 -5.89 -10.18
CA GLY A 81 -3.42 -5.13 -9.69
C GLY A 81 -3.72 -3.87 -10.50
N SER A 82 -4.99 -3.45 -10.52
CA SER A 82 -5.43 -2.24 -11.25
C SER A 82 -5.64 -1.03 -10.35
N ALA A 83 -5.90 -1.24 -9.05
CA ALA A 83 -6.24 -0.17 -8.13
C ALA A 83 -5.85 -0.50 -6.68
N ILE A 84 -5.74 0.52 -5.83
CA ILE A 84 -5.59 0.40 -4.39
C ILE A 84 -6.96 0.48 -3.73
N SER A 85 -7.25 -0.48 -2.84
CA SER A 85 -8.39 -0.41 -1.94
C SER A 85 -8.02 0.45 -0.72
N CYS A 86 -8.60 1.64 -0.64
CA CYS A 86 -8.31 2.63 0.38
C CYS A 86 -9.54 2.89 1.26
N ASP A 87 -9.37 3.01 2.58
CA ASP A 87 -10.45 3.32 3.53
C ASP A 87 -10.49 4.77 4.01
N ASP A 88 -9.66 5.65 3.44
CA ASP A 88 -9.66 7.08 3.74
C ASP A 88 -10.89 7.78 3.13
N ASP A 89 -12.06 7.60 3.74
CA ASP A 89 -13.30 8.24 3.29
C ASP A 89 -13.35 9.74 3.68
N ASN A 90 -12.52 10.19 4.64
CA ASN A 90 -12.48 11.57 5.15
C ASN A 90 -11.46 12.48 4.44
N GLY A 91 -10.66 11.96 3.51
CA GLY A 91 -9.66 12.75 2.79
C GLY A 91 -8.46 13.17 3.64
N GLN A 92 -8.09 12.37 4.64
CA GLN A 92 -6.91 12.59 5.49
C GLN A 92 -5.60 12.45 4.70
N GLY A 93 -5.64 11.68 3.61
CA GLY A 93 -4.48 11.45 2.76
C GLY A 93 -3.51 10.42 3.33
N TYR A 94 -2.22 10.61 3.09
CA TYR A 94 -1.19 9.67 3.52
C TYR A 94 -0.93 9.77 5.02
N THR A 95 -1.19 8.68 5.72
CA THR A 95 -0.81 8.48 7.12
C THR A 95 0.11 7.28 7.22
N PRO A 96 1.35 7.40 7.70
CA PRO A 96 2.26 6.27 7.82
C PRO A 96 1.73 5.27 8.85
N ARG A 97 1.67 3.99 8.47
CA ARG A 97 1.27 2.86 9.32
C ARG A 97 2.33 2.53 10.37
N PHE A 98 3.59 2.63 9.98
CA PHE A 98 4.73 2.37 10.86
C PHE A 98 5.31 3.71 11.31
N GLY A 99 5.62 3.83 12.60
CA GLY A 99 6.26 5.04 13.13
C GLY A 99 7.60 5.29 12.45
N SER A 100 7.93 6.56 12.21
CA SER A 100 9.19 6.99 11.58
C SER A 100 10.41 6.60 12.41
N ARG A 101 10.87 5.35 12.26
CA ARG A 101 12.24 4.90 12.53
C ARG A 101 12.62 3.92 11.41
N LEU A 102 12.68 4.45 10.19
CA LEU A 102 13.50 3.91 9.10
C LEU A 102 14.59 4.95 8.83
#